data_AF-A0A957QW59-F1
#
_entry.id   AF-A0A957QW59-F1
#
_cell.length_a   1.000
_cell.length_b   1.000
_cell.length_c   1.000
_cell.angle_alpha   90.00
_cell.angle_beta   90.00
_cell.angle_gamma   90.00
#
_symmetry.space_group_name_H-M   'P 1'
#
loop_
_entity.id
_entity.type
_entity.pdbx_description
1 polymer ?
#
loop_
_entity_poly.entity_id
_entity_poly.type
_entity_poly.pdbx_seq_one_letter_code
_entity_poly.pdbx_strand_id
1 'polypeptide(L)'
;SFCITGKALVQATKVGEQSFANQLTKNARQFKLEQTPLQQDVNRLLRILLLVVVFYGILLVLALWVLNLRVDLWLQALAVITGSISAGLLVFITLNYSWGAVRIGQQGGLVQQINAVESLSNVTVLCTDKTGTLTANKIRYHDALPVGIDKAALEQRLANFAASATSTNKTTEAIVEWRQGQKCKIVDEVPFTSALKWSALAFDDAANGMRGVYVLGALEMLQGRLTIDDAARQQVQAWSDAGLRVLVFAGAPDSMTLHDAQGEPALPALSLQGIISFSDELRPHLHETLEAFAKNGVKIKVISGDNPQTVSALAKQAGLPGDLTAVSGPELATMSQAEFASHAAQDTVFGRITPQQKEALVDALRGQGA
;
A
#
# COMPACT_ATOMS: atom_id res chain seq x y z
N SER A 1 -18.17 -2.35 -4.64
CA SER A 1 -18.48 -1.71 -3.35
C SER A 1 -19.56 -2.49 -2.65
N PHE A 2 -19.56 -2.52 -1.33
CA PHE A 2 -20.60 -3.14 -0.51
C PHE A 2 -21.21 -2.07 0.40
N CYS A 3 -22.52 -2.16 0.66
CA CYS A 3 -23.18 -1.29 1.62
C CYS A 3 -22.79 -1.75 3.03
N ILE A 4 -22.13 -0.89 3.80
CA ILE A 4 -21.70 -1.20 5.17
C ILE A 4 -22.84 -0.93 6.16
N THR A 5 -23.65 0.12 5.90
CA THR A 5 -24.72 0.57 6.80
C THR A 5 -25.90 1.16 6.00
N GLY A 6 -27.12 0.94 6.50
CA GLY A 6 -28.33 1.55 5.95
C GLY A 6 -28.89 0.86 4.70
N LYS A 7 -29.83 1.54 4.03
CA LYS A 7 -30.44 1.11 2.77
C LYS A 7 -30.41 2.28 1.78
N ALA A 8 -30.03 2.01 0.55
CA ALA A 8 -30.02 3.01 -0.52
C ALA A 8 -30.71 2.45 -1.75
N LEU A 9 -31.48 3.29 -2.44
CA LEU A 9 -32.04 3.00 -3.74
C LEU A 9 -31.29 3.87 -4.75
N VAL A 10 -30.54 3.22 -5.64
CA VAL A 10 -29.60 3.92 -6.54
C VAL A 10 -29.89 3.50 -7.98
N GLN A 11 -29.96 4.49 -8.88
CA GLN A 11 -30.07 4.22 -10.31
C GLN A 11 -28.67 4.01 -10.90
N ALA A 12 -28.48 2.88 -11.59
CA ALA A 12 -27.22 2.61 -12.28
C ALA A 12 -27.05 3.54 -13.49
N THR A 13 -26.02 4.38 -13.48
CA THR A 13 -25.70 5.30 -14.60
C THR A 13 -24.78 4.68 -15.65
N LYS A 14 -23.94 3.71 -15.25
CA LYS A 14 -23.04 2.96 -16.13
C LYS A 14 -23.08 1.48 -15.76
N VAL A 15 -23.32 0.62 -16.75
CA VAL A 15 -23.46 -0.84 -16.57
C VAL A 15 -22.50 -1.61 -17.46
N GLY A 16 -22.21 -2.86 -17.10
CA GLY A 16 -21.29 -3.71 -17.86
C GLY A 16 -19.88 -3.11 -17.93
N GLU A 17 -19.27 -3.08 -19.12
CA GLU A 17 -17.90 -2.61 -19.34
C GLU A 17 -17.67 -1.13 -18.96
N GLN A 18 -18.72 -0.32 -18.97
CA GLN A 18 -18.62 1.09 -18.62
C GLN A 18 -18.65 1.34 -17.11
N SER A 19 -18.95 0.32 -16.30
CA SER A 19 -18.95 0.46 -14.85
C SER A 19 -17.52 0.73 -14.35
N PHE A 20 -17.40 1.56 -13.32
CA PHE A 20 -16.09 1.92 -12.74
C PHE A 20 -15.29 0.68 -12.31
N ALA A 21 -15.95 -0.32 -11.72
CA ALA A 21 -15.28 -1.56 -11.31
C ALA A 21 -14.70 -2.35 -12.51
N ASN A 22 -15.42 -2.40 -13.64
CA ASN A 22 -14.91 -3.05 -14.84
C ASN A 22 -13.84 -2.22 -15.53
N GLN A 23 -13.94 -0.89 -15.53
CA GLN A 23 -12.86 -0.03 -16.05
C GLN A 23 -11.58 -0.17 -15.21
N LEU A 24 -11.70 -0.18 -13.87
CA LEU A 24 -10.58 -0.42 -12.97
C LEU A 24 -9.95 -1.80 -13.21
N THR A 25 -10.77 -2.84 -13.34
CA THR A 25 -10.30 -4.20 -13.63
C THR A 25 -9.69 -4.32 -15.03
N LYS A 26 -10.24 -3.62 -16.02
CA LYS A 26 -9.74 -3.58 -17.40
C LYS A 26 -8.38 -2.90 -17.46
N ASN A 27 -8.22 -1.75 -16.80
CA ASN A 27 -6.94 -1.06 -16.68
C ASN A 27 -5.92 -1.94 -15.93
N ALA A 28 -6.33 -2.61 -14.85
CA ALA A 28 -5.49 -3.58 -14.15
C ALA A 28 -5.19 -4.87 -14.94
N ARG A 29 -5.94 -5.18 -16.00
CA ARG A 29 -5.65 -6.29 -16.93
C ARG A 29 -4.82 -5.84 -18.14
N GLN A 30 -4.82 -4.55 -18.44
CA GLN A 30 -4.07 -3.96 -19.54
C GLN A 30 -2.59 -3.71 -19.21
N PHE A 31 -2.09 -4.19 -18.06
CA PHE A 31 -0.64 -4.26 -17.83
C PHE A 31 0.01 -4.98 -19.01
N LYS A 32 0.65 -4.18 -19.88
CA LYS A 32 1.51 -4.70 -20.92
C LYS A 32 2.61 -5.48 -20.23
N LEU A 33 2.80 -6.72 -20.68
CA LEU A 33 3.98 -7.48 -20.37
C LEU A 33 5.17 -6.70 -20.95
N GLU A 34 5.86 -5.96 -20.10
CA GLU A 34 7.10 -5.31 -20.51
C GLU A 34 8.20 -6.37 -20.62
N GLN A 35 9.00 -6.26 -21.68
CA GLN A 35 10.13 -7.15 -21.88
C GLN A 35 11.20 -6.83 -20.85
N THR A 36 11.74 -7.86 -20.22
CA THR A 36 12.82 -7.71 -19.25
C THR A 36 14.12 -7.26 -19.93
N PRO A 37 15.06 -6.63 -19.19
CA PRO A 37 16.33 -6.18 -19.76
C PRO A 37 17.10 -7.28 -20.52
N LEU A 38 17.23 -8.49 -19.95
CA LEU A 38 17.88 -9.62 -20.61
C LEU A 38 17.08 -10.10 -21.82
N GLN A 39 15.75 -10.08 -21.77
CA GLN A 39 14.95 -10.43 -22.95
C GLN A 39 15.18 -9.42 -24.08
N GLN A 40 15.32 -8.13 -23.77
CA GLN A 40 15.67 -7.11 -24.75
C GLN A 40 17.08 -7.34 -25.32
N ASP A 41 18.05 -7.68 -24.48
CA ASP A 41 19.43 -7.94 -24.92
C ASP A 41 19.57 -9.24 -25.72
N VAL A 42 18.87 -10.30 -25.34
CA VAL A 42 18.78 -11.55 -26.11
C VAL A 42 18.12 -11.28 -27.46
N ASN A 43 17.04 -10.48 -27.50
CA ASN A 43 16.42 -10.09 -28.75
C ASN A 43 17.36 -9.24 -29.63
N ARG A 44 18.16 -8.34 -29.05
CA ARG A 44 19.20 -7.60 -29.78
C ARG A 44 20.25 -8.54 -30.34
N LEU A 45 20.76 -9.47 -29.55
CA LEU A 45 21.75 -10.47 -29.97
C LEU A 45 21.20 -11.37 -31.09
N LEU A 46 19.96 -11.84 -30.98
CA LEU A 46 19.30 -12.61 -32.03
C LEU A 46 19.15 -11.81 -33.32
N ARG A 47 18.81 -10.51 -33.25
CA ARG A 47 18.77 -9.64 -34.43
C ARG A 47 20.15 -9.47 -35.08
N ILE A 48 21.20 -9.30 -34.27
CA ILE A 48 22.58 -9.21 -34.77
C ILE A 48 22.98 -10.52 -35.46
N LEU A 49 22.71 -11.66 -34.82
CA LEU A 49 23.01 -12.98 -35.38
C LEU A 49 22.24 -13.22 -36.69
N LEU A 50 20.97 -12.84 -36.74
CA LEU A 50 20.17 -12.92 -37.96
C LEU A 50 20.74 -12.01 -39.07
N LEU A 51 21.20 -10.81 -38.74
CA LEU A 51 21.85 -9.90 -39.69
C LEU A 51 23.14 -10.53 -40.25
N VAL A 52 23.98 -11.10 -39.39
CA VAL A 52 25.21 -11.81 -39.79
C VAL A 52 24.89 -13.00 -40.70
N VAL A 53 23.87 -13.80 -40.36
CA VAL A 53 23.42 -14.92 -41.18
C VAL A 53 22.94 -14.45 -42.56
N VAL A 54 22.13 -13.40 -42.62
CA VAL A 54 21.65 -12.80 -43.88
C VAL A 54 22.83 -12.26 -44.69
N PHE A 55 23.78 -11.58 -44.05
CA PHE A 55 24.99 -11.07 -44.70
C PHE A 55 25.84 -12.18 -45.33
N TYR A 56 26.12 -13.25 -44.58
CA TYR A 56 26.82 -14.42 -45.14
C TYR A 56 26.01 -15.11 -46.24
N GLY A 57 24.69 -15.19 -46.09
CA GLY A 57 23.80 -15.71 -47.13
C GLY A 57 23.91 -14.92 -48.45
N ILE A 58 23.91 -13.58 -48.37
CA ILE A 58 24.08 -12.71 -49.55
C ILE A 58 25.47 -12.89 -50.18
N LEU A 59 26.53 -12.89 -49.37
CA LEU A 59 27.90 -13.13 -49.85
C LEU A 59 28.03 -14.47 -50.58
N LEU A 60 27.39 -15.51 -50.04
CA LEU A 60 27.42 -16.83 -50.61
C LEU A 60 26.71 -16.88 -51.97
N VAL A 61 25.51 -16.28 -52.07
CA VAL A 61 24.77 -16.16 -53.33
C VAL A 61 25.59 -15.43 -54.39
N LEU A 62 26.25 -14.32 -54.00
CA LEU A 62 27.16 -13.57 -54.87
C LEU A 62 28.36 -14.39 -55.33
N ALA A 63 29.01 -15.11 -54.40
CA ALA A 63 30.16 -15.96 -54.72
C ALA A 63 29.78 -17.06 -55.71
N LEU A 64 28.61 -17.67 -55.54
CA LEU A 64 28.10 -18.71 -56.45
C LEU A 64 27.77 -18.14 -57.83
N TRP A 65 27.24 -16.92 -57.89
CA TRP A 65 26.95 -16.22 -59.16
C TRP A 65 28.22 -15.84 -59.93
N VAL A 66 29.24 -15.34 -59.24
CA VAL A 66 30.50 -14.88 -59.87
C VAL A 66 31.43 -16.06 -60.23
N LEU A 67 31.54 -17.06 -59.35
CA LEU A 67 32.48 -18.18 -59.51
C LEU A 67 31.89 -19.39 -60.24
N ASN A 68 30.60 -19.36 -60.59
CA ASN A 68 29.88 -20.41 -61.31
C ASN A 68 30.03 -21.80 -60.66
N LEU A 69 29.98 -21.80 -59.33
CA LEU A 69 30.22 -22.99 -58.49
C LEU A 69 29.06 -24.00 -58.59
N ARG A 70 29.39 -25.28 -58.38
CA ARG A 70 28.45 -26.40 -58.49
C ARG A 70 27.39 -26.38 -57.37
N VAL A 71 26.23 -26.96 -57.66
CA VAL A 71 25.04 -26.94 -56.79
C VAL A 71 25.25 -27.68 -55.45
N ASP A 72 26.18 -28.62 -55.39
CA ASP A 72 26.56 -29.37 -54.18
C ASP A 72 27.15 -28.48 -53.07
N LEU A 73 27.81 -27.36 -53.40
CA LEU A 73 28.26 -26.38 -52.41
C LEU A 73 27.10 -25.64 -51.74
N TRP A 74 25.92 -25.54 -52.37
CA TRP A 74 24.75 -24.89 -51.78
C TRP A 74 24.22 -25.65 -50.56
N LEU A 75 24.23 -26.98 -50.61
CA LEU A 75 23.79 -27.83 -49.51
C LEU A 75 24.72 -27.71 -48.29
N GLN A 76 26.03 -27.62 -48.52
CA GLN A 76 27.01 -27.41 -47.46
C GLN A 76 26.88 -26.04 -46.82
N ALA A 77 26.68 -25.00 -47.63
CA ALA A 77 26.47 -23.64 -47.14
C ALA A 77 25.20 -23.48 -46.30
N LEU A 78 24.09 -24.07 -46.74
CA LEU A 78 22.84 -24.07 -45.99
C LEU A 78 23.00 -24.76 -44.63
N ALA A 79 23.77 -25.84 -44.56
CA ALA A 79 24.09 -26.54 -43.32
C ALA A 79 24.94 -25.67 -42.36
N VAL A 80 25.90 -24.90 -42.87
CA VAL A 80 26.70 -23.98 -42.05
C VAL A 80 25.85 -22.85 -41.48
N ILE A 81 24.98 -22.27 -42.32
CA ILE A 81 24.07 -21.20 -41.93
C ILE A 81 23.06 -21.67 -40.87
N THR A 82 22.41 -22.81 -41.09
CA THR A 82 21.44 -23.37 -40.12
C THR A 82 22.13 -23.84 -38.84
N GLY A 83 23.34 -24.42 -38.94
CA GLY A 83 24.15 -24.80 -37.77
C GLY A 83 24.65 -23.63 -36.93
N SER A 84 24.72 -22.42 -37.50
CA SER A 84 25.13 -21.21 -36.79
C SER A 84 24.03 -20.60 -35.93
N ILE A 85 22.76 -20.98 -36.15
CA ILE A 85 21.64 -20.52 -35.34
C ILE A 85 21.68 -21.28 -34.01
N SER A 86 22.11 -20.60 -32.94
CA SER A 86 22.17 -21.16 -31.59
C SER A 86 20.76 -21.35 -31.01
N ALA A 87 20.05 -22.38 -31.48
CA ALA A 87 18.73 -22.75 -30.98
C ALA A 87 18.75 -23.14 -29.49
N GLY A 88 19.90 -23.60 -29.00
CA GLY A 88 20.08 -23.99 -27.60
C GLY A 88 19.94 -22.83 -26.61
N LEU A 89 20.31 -21.61 -27.01
CA LEU A 89 20.37 -20.45 -26.10
C LEU A 89 19.01 -20.17 -25.44
N LEU A 90 17.92 -20.18 -26.22
CA LEU A 90 16.57 -19.91 -25.71
C LEU A 90 16.09 -21.00 -24.75
N VAL A 91 16.44 -22.26 -25.03
CA VAL A 91 16.10 -23.40 -24.16
C VAL A 91 16.85 -23.28 -22.83
N PHE A 92 18.14 -22.95 -22.86
CA PHE A 92 18.94 -22.74 -21.66
C PHE A 92 18.41 -21.59 -20.78
N ILE A 93 18.02 -20.46 -21.38
CA ILE A 93 17.44 -19.34 -20.63
C ILE A 93 16.14 -19.78 -19.94
N THR A 94 15.24 -20.42 -20.68
CA THR A 94 13.95 -20.90 -20.16
C THR A 94 14.12 -21.89 -19.01
N LEU A 95 15.09 -22.81 -19.13
CA LEU A 95 15.39 -23.78 -18.08
C LEU A 95 15.95 -23.10 -16.82
N ASN A 96 16.87 -22.14 -16.99
CA ASN A 96 17.44 -21.40 -15.87
C ASN A 96 16.39 -20.57 -15.13
N TYR A 97 15.52 -19.86 -15.84
CA TYR A 97 14.45 -19.10 -15.21
C TYR A 97 13.42 -19.99 -14.53
N SER A 98 13.09 -21.14 -15.12
CA SER A 98 12.19 -22.12 -14.51
C SER A 98 12.78 -22.64 -13.20
N TRP A 99 14.07 -22.94 -13.18
CA TRP A 99 14.77 -23.35 -11.97
C TRP A 99 14.79 -22.25 -10.90
N GLY A 100 15.04 -20.99 -11.30
CA GLY A 100 14.94 -19.83 -10.41
C GLY A 100 13.53 -19.65 -9.82
N ALA A 101 12.50 -19.82 -10.65
CA ALA A 101 11.10 -19.75 -10.20
C ALA A 101 10.77 -20.85 -9.19
N VAL A 102 11.25 -22.09 -9.41
CA VAL A 102 11.10 -23.20 -8.46
C VAL A 102 11.80 -22.91 -7.14
N ARG A 103 13.02 -22.35 -7.19
CA ARG A 103 13.77 -21.98 -5.99
C ARG A 103 13.06 -20.92 -5.15
N ILE A 104 12.48 -19.90 -5.78
CA ILE A 104 11.65 -18.88 -5.09
C ILE A 104 10.38 -19.53 -4.52
N GLY A 105 9.77 -20.47 -5.26
CA GLY A 105 8.66 -21.32 -4.82
C GLY A 105 8.92 -22.05 -3.51
N GLN A 106 10.09 -22.69 -3.41
CA GLN A 106 10.51 -23.42 -2.21
C GLN A 106 10.70 -22.53 -0.98
N GLN A 107 10.88 -21.22 -1.17
CA GLN A 107 10.98 -20.22 -0.09
C GLN A 107 9.63 -19.57 0.25
N GLY A 108 8.52 -20.06 -0.31
CA GLY A 108 7.17 -19.56 -0.05
C GLY A 108 6.70 -18.43 -0.97
N GLY A 109 7.47 -18.08 -2.01
CA GLY A 109 7.08 -17.08 -3.01
C GLY A 109 6.40 -17.70 -4.23
N LEU A 110 5.26 -17.16 -4.69
CA LEU A 110 4.60 -17.64 -5.92
C LEU A 110 5.03 -16.80 -7.13
N VAL A 111 5.85 -17.37 -8.01
CA VAL A 111 6.23 -16.74 -9.28
C VAL A 111 5.15 -17.01 -10.33
N GLN A 112 4.33 -16.00 -10.62
CA GLN A 112 3.28 -16.10 -11.64
C GLN A 112 3.80 -15.96 -13.08
N GLN A 113 4.95 -15.30 -13.24
CA GLN A 113 5.58 -15.09 -14.54
C GLN A 113 7.08 -15.36 -14.43
N ILE A 114 7.59 -16.22 -15.32
CA ILE A 114 8.99 -16.70 -15.28
C ILE A 114 9.99 -15.54 -15.45
N ASN A 115 9.62 -14.52 -16.21
CA ASN A 115 10.42 -13.30 -16.41
C ASN A 115 10.57 -12.46 -15.12
N ALA A 116 9.68 -12.60 -14.13
CA ALA A 116 9.76 -11.86 -12.88
C ALA A 116 11.00 -12.22 -12.04
N VAL A 117 11.54 -13.42 -12.22
CA VAL A 117 12.81 -13.85 -11.58
C VAL A 117 13.94 -12.88 -11.96
N GLU A 118 14.01 -12.51 -13.23
CA GLU A 118 15.01 -11.59 -13.75
C GLU A 118 14.69 -10.14 -13.37
N SER A 119 13.41 -9.73 -13.49
CA SER A 119 13.00 -8.39 -13.10
C SER A 119 13.39 -8.07 -11.66
N LEU A 120 13.21 -9.03 -10.73
CA LEU A 120 13.56 -8.86 -9.32
C LEU A 120 15.07 -8.63 -9.11
N SER A 121 15.92 -9.26 -9.93
CA SER A 121 17.38 -9.10 -9.84
C SER A 121 17.89 -7.74 -10.32
N ASN A 122 17.10 -7.05 -11.14
CA ASN A 122 17.44 -5.74 -11.71
C ASN A 122 16.69 -4.58 -11.03
N VAL A 123 16.00 -4.82 -9.91
CA VAL A 123 15.29 -3.77 -9.19
C VAL A 123 16.29 -2.79 -8.59
N THR A 124 16.20 -1.52 -8.99
CA THR A 124 17.00 -0.44 -8.39
C THR A 124 16.22 0.34 -7.33
N VAL A 125 14.88 0.37 -7.46
CA VAL A 125 13.97 1.05 -6.53
C VAL A 125 12.83 0.12 -6.12
N LEU A 126 12.68 -0.10 -4.82
CA LEU A 126 11.58 -0.85 -4.23
C LEU A 126 10.53 0.11 -3.66
N CYS A 127 9.41 0.25 -4.37
CA CYS A 127 8.23 0.96 -3.87
C CYS A 127 7.36 0.00 -3.04
N THR A 128 7.20 0.28 -1.75
CA THR A 128 6.40 -0.53 -0.81
C THR A 128 5.22 0.26 -0.26
N ASP A 129 4.09 -0.41 -0.04
CA ASP A 129 3.00 0.15 0.78
C ASP A 129 3.34 0.02 2.27
N LYS A 130 2.62 0.74 3.12
CA LYS A 130 2.69 0.61 4.57
C LYS A 130 1.82 -0.55 5.06
N THR A 131 0.52 -0.42 4.85
CA THR A 131 -0.50 -1.25 5.50
C THR A 131 -0.53 -2.63 4.85
N GLY A 132 -0.22 -3.67 5.62
CA GLY A 132 -0.22 -5.05 5.12
C GLY A 132 1.02 -5.43 4.30
N THR A 133 1.95 -4.51 4.03
CA THR A 133 3.26 -4.82 3.43
C THR A 133 4.36 -4.67 4.46
N LEU A 134 4.62 -3.48 4.98
CA LEU A 134 5.55 -3.29 6.11
C LEU A 134 4.93 -3.81 7.41
N THR A 135 3.63 -3.58 7.60
CA THR A 135 2.94 -4.00 8.81
C THR A 135 2.29 -5.37 8.62
N ALA A 136 2.24 -6.14 9.71
CA ALA A 136 1.50 -7.39 9.80
C ALA A 136 -0.02 -7.15 9.80
N ASN A 137 -0.47 -5.90 9.71
CA ASN A 137 -1.87 -5.49 9.70
C ASN A 137 -2.59 -5.89 10.99
N LYS A 138 -1.83 -5.92 12.09
CA LYS A 138 -2.27 -6.25 13.45
C LYS A 138 -2.07 -5.02 14.31
N ILE A 139 -3.18 -4.36 14.65
CA ILE A 139 -3.18 -3.21 15.52
C ILE A 139 -3.19 -3.72 16.97
N ARG A 140 -2.32 -3.16 17.82
CA ARG A 140 -2.31 -3.43 19.25
C ARG A 140 -2.53 -2.14 20.02
N TYR A 141 -3.28 -2.22 21.11
CA TYR A 141 -3.34 -1.12 22.08
C TYR A 141 -1.94 -0.86 22.64
N HIS A 142 -1.53 0.40 22.67
CA HIS A 142 -0.24 0.80 23.21
C HIS A 142 -0.41 1.49 24.58
N ASP A 143 -1.08 2.64 24.62
CA ASP A 143 -1.31 3.38 25.87
C ASP A 143 -2.45 4.40 25.73
N ALA A 144 -2.98 4.89 26.86
CA ALA A 144 -3.97 5.95 26.92
C ALA A 144 -3.59 7.04 27.94
N LEU A 145 -3.74 8.30 27.50
CA LEU A 145 -3.60 9.49 28.34
C LEU A 145 -5.02 9.97 28.72
N PRO A 146 -5.40 9.92 30.01
CA PRO A 146 -6.70 10.41 30.43
C PRO A 146 -6.73 11.95 30.51
N VAL A 147 -7.89 12.51 30.21
CA VAL A 147 -8.16 13.96 30.29
C VAL A 147 -9.43 14.17 31.09
N GLY A 148 -9.32 14.83 32.24
CA GLY A 148 -10.46 15.14 33.12
C GLY A 148 -11.12 13.93 33.80
N ILE A 149 -10.57 12.72 33.64
CA ILE A 149 -11.03 11.49 34.27
C ILE A 149 -9.84 10.64 34.74
N ASP A 150 -10.09 9.61 35.54
CA ASP A 150 -9.07 8.64 35.92
C ASP A 150 -8.74 7.68 34.77
N LYS A 151 -7.48 7.21 34.70
CA LYS A 151 -7.02 6.27 33.66
C LYS A 151 -7.83 4.98 33.68
N ALA A 152 -8.08 4.39 34.85
CA ALA A 152 -8.83 3.13 34.92
C ALA A 152 -10.28 3.30 34.46
N ALA A 153 -10.88 4.46 34.72
CA ALA A 153 -12.22 4.79 34.25
C ALA A 153 -12.27 5.00 32.72
N LEU A 154 -11.29 5.71 32.15
CA LEU A 154 -11.15 5.87 30.69
C LEU A 154 -11.04 4.50 30.01
N GLU A 155 -10.13 3.68 30.49
CA GLU A 155 -9.85 2.36 29.95
C GLU A 155 -11.07 1.44 30.00
N GLN A 156 -11.82 1.47 31.11
CA GLN A 156 -13.05 0.68 31.23
C GLN A 156 -14.15 1.16 30.27
N ARG A 157 -14.34 2.49 30.13
CA ARG A 157 -15.30 3.05 29.18
C ARG A 157 -14.93 2.74 27.74
N LEU A 158 -13.64 2.80 27.41
CA LEU A 158 -13.12 2.44 26.09
C LEU A 158 -13.36 0.96 25.77
N ALA A 159 -13.12 0.06 26.74
CA ALA A 159 -13.39 -1.37 26.59
C ALA A 159 -14.90 -1.64 26.40
N ASN A 160 -15.76 -1.01 27.19
CA ASN A 160 -17.23 -1.13 27.06
C ASN A 160 -17.72 -0.58 25.72
N PHE A 161 -17.17 0.54 25.26
CA PHE A 161 -17.45 1.11 23.94
C PHE A 161 -17.12 0.10 22.83
N ALA A 162 -15.91 -0.45 22.83
CA ALA A 162 -15.47 -1.38 21.81
C ALA A 162 -16.26 -2.70 21.83
N ALA A 163 -16.61 -3.22 23.02
CA ALA A 163 -17.44 -4.43 23.18
C ALA A 163 -18.91 -4.23 22.75
N SER A 164 -19.38 -2.98 22.70
CA SER A 164 -20.78 -2.65 22.38
C SER A 164 -20.99 -2.24 20.92
N ALA A 165 -19.93 -1.89 20.19
CA ALA A 165 -20.01 -1.55 18.78
C ALA A 165 -20.53 -2.74 17.94
N THR A 166 -21.51 -2.51 17.07
CA THR A 166 -22.06 -3.55 16.19
C THR A 166 -21.09 -3.87 15.05
N SER A 167 -20.42 -2.83 14.54
CA SER A 167 -19.39 -2.97 13.52
C SER A 167 -18.00 -2.99 14.15
N THR A 168 -17.23 -4.05 13.88
CA THR A 168 -15.83 -4.11 14.31
C THR A 168 -14.90 -3.58 13.22
N ASN A 169 -13.84 -2.92 13.66
CA ASN A 169 -12.67 -2.64 12.86
C ASN A 169 -11.42 -3.05 13.64
N LYS A 170 -10.25 -3.04 12.99
CA LYS A 170 -8.99 -3.44 13.63
C LYS A 170 -8.65 -2.67 14.90
N THR A 171 -9.13 -1.42 15.03
CA THR A 171 -8.91 -0.61 16.23
C THR A 171 -9.81 -1.07 17.39
N THR A 172 -11.10 -1.30 17.14
CA THR A 172 -12.01 -1.81 18.18
C THR A 172 -11.65 -3.25 18.56
N GLU A 173 -11.22 -4.06 17.60
CA GLU A 173 -10.68 -5.41 17.85
C GLU A 173 -9.45 -5.37 18.77
N ALA A 174 -8.50 -4.45 18.51
CA ALA A 174 -7.32 -4.27 19.36
C ALA A 174 -7.68 -3.86 20.80
N ILE A 175 -8.73 -3.06 20.99
CA ILE A 175 -9.23 -2.69 22.33
C ILE A 175 -9.81 -3.92 23.03
N VAL A 176 -10.65 -4.70 22.34
CA VAL A 176 -11.30 -5.90 22.89
C VAL A 176 -10.28 -6.97 23.25
N GLU A 177 -9.24 -7.16 22.42
CA GLU A 177 -8.13 -8.09 22.70
C GLU A 177 -7.30 -7.65 23.91
N TRP A 178 -7.05 -6.35 24.05
CA TRP A 178 -6.29 -5.80 25.17
C TRP A 178 -7.04 -5.87 26.50
N ARG A 179 -8.34 -5.53 26.50
CA ARG A 179 -9.16 -5.52 27.72
C ARG A 179 -10.59 -5.93 27.42
N GLN A 180 -11.08 -6.93 28.15
CA GLN A 180 -12.47 -7.36 28.04
C GLN A 180 -13.41 -6.27 28.59
N GLY A 181 -14.28 -5.77 27.72
CA GLY A 181 -15.36 -4.86 28.06
C GLY A 181 -16.69 -5.58 28.24
N GLN A 182 -17.64 -4.89 28.87
CA GLN A 182 -19.00 -5.37 28.99
C GLN A 182 -19.87 -4.77 27.89
N LYS A 183 -20.64 -5.61 27.21
CA LYS A 183 -21.62 -5.16 26.21
C LYS A 183 -22.75 -4.42 26.92
N CYS A 184 -22.90 -3.13 26.61
CA CYS A 184 -23.89 -2.24 27.20
C CYS A 184 -25.04 -1.99 26.22
N LYS A 185 -26.20 -1.56 26.74
CA LYS A 185 -27.35 -1.22 25.90
C LYS A 185 -27.11 0.09 25.15
N ILE A 186 -27.14 0.03 23.82
CA ILE A 186 -27.01 1.18 22.93
C ILE A 186 -28.40 1.72 22.53
N VAL A 187 -28.50 3.04 22.43
CA VAL A 187 -29.67 3.77 21.94
C VAL A 187 -29.54 3.98 20.43
N ASP A 188 -28.36 4.40 19.98
CA ASP A 188 -28.04 4.65 18.59
C ASP A 188 -26.53 4.45 18.35
N GLU A 189 -26.14 4.19 17.11
CA GLU A 189 -24.76 3.92 16.69
C GLU A 189 -24.47 4.59 15.35
N VAL A 190 -23.32 5.26 15.26
CA VAL A 190 -22.71 5.63 13.98
C VAL A 190 -21.46 4.76 13.79
N PRO A 191 -21.52 3.75 12.91
CA PRO A 191 -20.39 2.90 12.57
C PRO A 191 -19.21 3.67 12.00
N PHE A 192 -18.01 3.12 12.17
CA PHE A 192 -16.82 3.70 11.55
C PHE A 192 -16.91 3.62 10.03
N THR A 193 -16.62 4.72 9.34
CA THR A 193 -16.41 4.73 7.88
C THR A 193 -15.13 5.48 7.53
N SER A 194 -14.50 5.13 6.40
CA SER A 194 -13.29 5.83 5.94
C SER A 194 -13.54 7.31 5.61
N ALA A 195 -14.80 7.69 5.32
CA ALA A 195 -15.19 9.08 5.08
C ALA A 195 -15.26 9.87 6.38
N LEU A 196 -15.87 9.31 7.44
CA LEU A 196 -16.00 9.97 8.73
C LEU A 196 -14.69 9.90 9.55
N LYS A 197 -13.97 8.78 9.49
CA LYS A 197 -12.80 8.42 10.32
C LYS A 197 -13.03 8.50 11.84
N TRP A 198 -14.28 8.39 12.26
CA TRP A 198 -14.71 8.24 13.66
C TRP A 198 -15.92 7.30 13.72
N SER A 199 -16.18 6.76 14.91
CA SER A 199 -17.41 6.03 15.24
C SER A 199 -17.96 6.55 16.57
N ALA A 200 -19.27 6.42 16.76
CA ALA A 200 -19.95 6.90 17.94
C ALA A 200 -21.04 5.93 18.42
N LEU A 201 -21.24 5.89 19.73
CA LEU A 201 -22.27 5.10 20.39
C LEU A 201 -22.98 5.98 21.42
N ALA A 202 -24.31 5.99 21.38
CA ALA A 202 -25.14 6.57 22.42
C ALA A 202 -25.59 5.46 23.36
N PHE A 203 -25.35 5.62 24.66
CA PHE A 203 -25.72 4.64 25.67
C PHE A 203 -26.81 5.18 26.59
N ASP A 204 -27.66 4.26 27.06
CA ASP A 204 -28.61 4.48 28.15
C ASP A 204 -28.53 3.28 29.10
N ASP A 205 -27.36 3.10 29.70
CA ASP A 205 -27.04 1.97 30.57
C ASP A 205 -26.34 2.46 31.84
N ALA A 206 -27.13 3.13 32.69
CA ALA A 206 -26.66 3.63 33.97
C ALA A 206 -26.15 2.51 34.91
N ALA A 207 -26.64 1.27 34.74
CA ALA A 207 -26.23 0.12 35.56
C ALA A 207 -24.76 -0.27 35.30
N ASN A 208 -24.28 -0.13 34.07
CA ASN A 208 -22.90 -0.42 33.68
C ASN A 208 -22.02 0.84 33.62
N GLY A 209 -22.49 1.97 34.17
CA GLY A 209 -21.76 3.24 34.21
C GLY A 209 -21.59 3.91 32.84
N MET A 210 -22.36 3.48 31.83
CA MET A 210 -22.31 3.99 30.46
C MET A 210 -23.61 4.76 30.16
N ARG A 211 -23.54 6.08 30.31
CA ARG A 211 -24.61 7.00 29.91
C ARG A 211 -24.02 8.12 29.07
N GLY A 212 -24.74 8.50 28.02
CA GLY A 212 -24.36 9.59 27.12
C GLY A 212 -23.79 9.11 25.79
N VAL A 213 -23.26 10.04 25.02
CA VAL A 213 -22.61 9.78 23.72
C VAL A 213 -21.11 9.61 23.93
N TYR A 214 -20.53 8.58 23.33
CA TYR A 214 -19.09 8.36 23.29
C TYR A 214 -18.63 8.23 21.85
N VAL A 215 -17.48 8.82 21.54
CA VAL A 215 -16.92 8.90 20.20
C VAL A 215 -15.46 8.47 20.24
N LEU A 216 -15.07 7.60 19.32
CA LEU A 216 -13.68 7.22 19.08
C LEU A 216 -13.31 7.61 17.65
N GLY A 217 -12.28 8.45 17.47
CA GLY A 217 -11.97 8.95 16.13
C GLY A 217 -10.64 9.67 15.97
N ALA A 218 -10.30 9.96 14.71
CA ALA A 218 -9.16 10.80 14.39
C ALA A 218 -9.38 12.24 14.86
N LEU A 219 -8.38 12.81 15.53
CA LEU A 219 -8.46 14.18 16.06
C LEU A 219 -8.90 15.19 14.99
N GLU A 220 -8.26 15.17 13.82
CA GLU A 220 -8.51 16.07 12.69
C GLU A 220 -9.99 16.13 12.29
N MET A 221 -10.72 15.01 12.38
CA MET A 221 -12.13 14.94 11.95
C MET A 221 -13.12 15.41 13.02
N LEU A 222 -12.64 15.56 14.26
CA LEU A 222 -13.44 16.03 15.39
C LEU A 222 -13.06 17.46 15.79
N GLN A 223 -12.11 18.09 15.08
CA GLN A 223 -11.75 19.50 15.25
C GLN A 223 -13.01 20.36 15.08
N GLY A 224 -13.26 21.24 16.06
CA GLY A 224 -14.45 22.10 16.13
C GLY A 224 -15.62 21.54 16.95
N ARG A 225 -15.60 20.26 17.33
CA ARG A 225 -16.58 19.67 18.27
C ARG A 225 -16.00 19.37 19.65
N LEU A 226 -14.69 19.46 19.79
CA LEU A 226 -13.95 19.25 21.03
C LEU A 226 -12.96 20.37 21.27
N THR A 227 -12.72 20.65 22.55
CA THR A 227 -11.63 21.52 22.99
C THR A 227 -10.51 20.64 23.51
N ILE A 228 -9.29 20.92 23.07
CA ILE A 228 -8.07 20.22 23.45
C ILE A 228 -7.10 21.25 24.03
N ASP A 229 -6.52 20.92 25.17
CA ASP A 229 -5.46 21.70 25.79
C ASP A 229 -4.10 21.44 25.12
N ASP A 230 -3.13 22.31 25.37
CA ASP A 230 -1.81 22.21 24.73
C ASP A 230 -1.04 20.95 25.15
N ALA A 231 -1.26 20.46 26.38
CA ALA A 231 -0.67 19.22 26.87
C ALA A 231 -1.14 18.00 26.07
N ALA A 232 -2.45 17.88 25.81
CA ALA A 232 -3.00 16.83 24.97
C ALA A 232 -2.48 16.93 23.52
N ARG A 233 -2.34 18.14 22.96
CA ARG A 233 -1.73 18.31 21.61
C ARG A 233 -0.29 17.82 21.57
N GLN A 234 0.50 18.18 22.56
CA GLN A 234 1.89 17.73 22.67
C GLN A 234 1.97 16.20 22.73
N GLN A 235 1.09 15.55 23.47
CA GLN A 235 1.05 14.09 23.53
C GLN A 235 0.65 13.45 22.19
N VAL A 236 -0.36 14.01 21.51
CA VAL A 236 -0.76 13.54 20.17
C VAL A 236 0.41 13.63 19.20
N GLN A 237 1.15 14.74 19.24
CA GLN A 237 2.32 14.92 18.40
C GLN A 237 3.43 13.92 18.76
N ALA A 238 3.77 13.78 20.05
CA ALA A 238 4.81 12.88 20.52
C ALA A 238 4.54 11.41 20.12
N TRP A 239 3.30 10.93 20.26
CA TRP A 239 2.93 9.59 19.83
C TRP A 239 2.88 9.43 18.30
N SER A 240 2.47 10.47 17.58
CA SER A 240 2.50 10.46 16.11
C SER A 240 3.93 10.44 15.56
N ASP A 241 4.84 11.19 16.20
CA ASP A 241 6.28 11.21 15.90
C ASP A 241 6.95 9.88 16.25
N ALA A 242 6.40 9.16 17.21
CA ALA A 242 6.75 7.78 17.52
C ALA A 242 6.09 6.75 16.58
N GLY A 243 5.36 7.17 15.54
CA GLY A 243 4.76 6.27 14.54
C GLY A 243 3.54 5.51 15.05
N LEU A 244 3.02 5.88 16.21
CA LEU A 244 1.81 5.31 16.77
C LEU A 244 0.60 5.90 16.06
N ARG A 245 -0.43 5.09 15.90
CA ARG A 245 -1.76 5.55 15.51
C ARG A 245 -2.42 6.18 16.72
N VAL A 246 -2.71 7.48 16.62
CA VAL A 246 -3.33 8.24 17.71
C VAL A 246 -4.79 8.55 17.39
N LEU A 247 -5.69 8.24 18.33
CA LEU A 247 -7.11 8.56 18.30
C LEU A 247 -7.51 9.28 19.57
N VAL A 248 -8.62 10.01 19.51
CA VAL A 248 -9.23 10.63 20.69
C VAL A 248 -10.50 9.89 21.08
N PHE A 249 -10.71 9.76 22.39
CA PHE A 249 -11.97 9.31 22.98
C PHE A 249 -12.61 10.48 23.70
N ALA A 250 -13.81 10.81 23.28
CA ALA A 250 -14.56 11.95 23.78
C ALA A 250 -15.99 11.52 24.10
N GLY A 251 -16.66 12.28 24.96
CA GLY A 251 -18.07 12.01 25.24
C GLY A 251 -18.87 13.23 25.65
N ALA A 252 -20.18 13.06 25.61
CA ALA A 252 -21.18 14.01 26.09
C ALA A 252 -22.07 13.30 27.13
N PRO A 253 -22.46 13.98 28.23
CA PRO A 253 -23.17 13.34 29.33
C PRO A 253 -24.60 12.90 28.97
N ASP A 254 -25.25 13.63 28.06
CA ASP A 254 -26.61 13.37 27.65
C ASP A 254 -26.67 12.35 26.51
N SER A 255 -27.58 11.38 26.64
CA SER A 255 -27.84 10.40 25.59
C SER A 255 -28.79 11.00 24.57
N MET A 256 -28.51 10.80 23.29
CA MET A 256 -29.31 11.33 22.19
C MET A 256 -29.21 10.44 20.95
N THR A 257 -30.08 10.66 19.97
CA THR A 257 -29.94 10.07 18.64
C THR A 257 -28.72 10.68 17.93
N LEU A 258 -27.93 9.83 17.29
CA LEU A 258 -26.72 10.21 16.57
C LEU A 258 -26.98 10.49 15.09
N HIS A 259 -28.24 10.47 14.69
CA HIS A 259 -28.70 10.84 13.36
C HIS A 259 -29.67 12.02 13.46
N ASP A 260 -29.54 12.98 12.54
CA ASP A 260 -30.48 14.09 12.40
C ASP A 260 -31.80 13.66 11.74
N ALA A 261 -32.70 14.63 11.51
CA ALA A 261 -34.00 14.36 10.87
C ALA A 261 -33.89 13.85 9.43
N GLN A 262 -32.73 14.04 8.78
CA GLN A 262 -32.40 13.57 7.45
C GLN A 262 -31.70 12.21 7.48
N GLY A 263 -31.40 11.67 8.67
CA GLY A 263 -30.68 10.42 8.85
C GLY A 263 -29.17 10.54 8.70
N GLU A 264 -28.62 11.77 8.72
CA GLU A 264 -27.19 12.02 8.61
C GLU A 264 -26.51 12.01 9.99
N PRO A 265 -25.25 11.55 10.09
CA PRO A 265 -24.54 11.50 11.36
C PRO A 265 -24.35 12.87 12.01
N ALA A 266 -24.90 13.05 13.21
CA ALA A 266 -24.82 14.26 14.00
C ALA A 266 -24.20 13.98 15.38
N LEU A 267 -23.20 14.79 15.77
CA LEU A 267 -22.54 14.70 17.07
C LEU A 267 -22.83 15.96 17.90
N PRO A 268 -23.05 15.83 19.22
CA PRO A 268 -23.15 16.97 20.12
C PRO A 268 -21.78 17.64 20.34
N ALA A 269 -21.75 18.70 21.16
CA ALA A 269 -20.51 19.19 21.74
C ALA A 269 -19.89 18.10 22.63
N LEU A 270 -18.59 17.82 22.43
CA LEU A 270 -17.90 16.72 23.09
C LEU A 270 -16.87 17.24 24.09
N SER A 271 -16.77 16.56 25.22
CA SER A 271 -15.67 16.70 26.17
C SER A 271 -14.64 15.61 25.90
N LEU A 272 -13.37 16.00 25.78
CA LEU A 272 -12.28 15.04 25.64
C LEU A 272 -12.14 14.24 26.94
N GLN A 273 -12.12 12.92 26.84
CA GLN A 273 -11.93 12.01 27.98
C GLN A 273 -10.55 11.35 27.95
N GLY A 274 -9.96 11.20 26.77
CA GLY A 274 -8.59 10.73 26.65
C GLY A 274 -8.07 10.66 25.22
N ILE A 275 -6.76 10.45 25.13
CA ILE A 275 -6.03 10.19 23.89
C ILE A 275 -5.54 8.75 23.96
N ILE A 276 -5.69 8.01 22.88
CA ILE A 276 -5.37 6.59 22.82
C ILE A 276 -4.40 6.37 21.68
N SER A 277 -3.32 5.68 21.99
CA SER A 277 -2.32 5.26 21.03
C SER A 277 -2.42 3.77 20.75
N PHE A 278 -2.17 3.42 19.50
CA PHE A 278 -2.09 2.06 19.02
C PHE A 278 -0.81 1.88 18.22
N SER A 279 -0.16 0.74 18.36
CA SER A 279 0.96 0.34 17.51
C SER A 279 0.46 -0.58 16.39
N ASP A 280 0.93 -0.38 15.16
CA ASP A 280 0.76 -1.36 14.08
C ASP A 280 1.99 -2.28 14.09
N GLU A 281 1.77 -3.58 14.31
CA GLU A 281 2.86 -4.55 14.41
C GLU A 281 3.61 -4.64 13.08
N LEU A 282 4.93 -4.44 13.10
CA LEU A 282 5.77 -4.65 11.92
C LEU A 282 5.85 -6.14 11.58
N ARG A 283 6.02 -6.48 10.30
CA ARG A 283 6.24 -7.87 9.90
C ARG A 283 7.52 -8.42 10.55
N PRO A 284 7.52 -9.70 10.96
CA PRO A 284 8.76 -10.38 11.35
C PRO A 284 9.83 -10.27 10.25
N HIS A 285 11.10 -10.16 10.64
CA HIS A 285 12.25 -10.05 9.73
C HIS A 285 12.24 -8.84 8.78
N LEU A 286 11.34 -7.88 8.98
CA LEU A 286 11.27 -6.70 8.12
C LEU A 286 12.59 -5.94 8.11
N HIS A 287 13.19 -5.74 9.28
CA HIS A 287 14.45 -5.03 9.43
C HIS A 287 15.58 -5.67 8.61
N GLU A 288 15.78 -6.98 8.79
CA GLU A 288 16.77 -7.76 8.04
C GLU A 288 16.53 -7.70 6.53
N THR A 289 15.26 -7.71 6.11
CA THR A 289 14.86 -7.64 4.69
C THR A 289 15.20 -6.28 4.09
N LEU A 290 14.83 -5.18 4.76
CA LEU A 290 15.12 -3.83 4.27
C LEU A 290 16.63 -3.54 4.27
N GLU A 291 17.35 -4.02 5.28
CA GLU A 291 18.80 -3.92 5.34
C GLU A 291 19.46 -4.68 4.19
N ALA A 292 18.98 -5.88 3.86
CA ALA A 292 19.46 -6.65 2.71
C ALA A 292 19.24 -5.91 1.39
N PHE A 293 18.07 -5.28 1.18
CA PHE A 293 17.82 -4.46 -0.01
C PHE A 293 18.79 -3.26 -0.07
N ALA A 294 18.96 -2.54 1.03
CA ALA A 294 19.86 -1.40 1.10
C ALA A 294 21.32 -1.79 0.81
N LYS A 295 21.80 -2.93 1.36
CA LYS A 295 23.14 -3.47 1.08
C LYS A 295 23.36 -3.81 -0.39
N ASN A 296 22.31 -4.18 -1.11
CA ASN A 296 22.37 -4.46 -2.55
C ASN A 296 22.15 -3.21 -3.43
N GLY A 297 22.15 -2.00 -2.83
CA GLY A 297 21.99 -0.74 -3.57
C GLY A 297 20.55 -0.45 -4.01
N VAL A 298 19.57 -1.19 -3.49
CA VAL A 298 18.15 -0.95 -3.80
C VAL A 298 17.63 0.19 -2.93
N LYS A 299 17.16 1.26 -3.57
CA LYS A 299 16.53 2.40 -2.89
C LYS A 299 15.11 2.01 -2.48
N ILE A 300 14.78 2.18 -1.22
CA ILE A 300 13.44 1.86 -0.70
C ILE A 300 12.61 3.15 -0.71
N LYS A 301 11.36 3.06 -1.16
CA LYS A 301 10.38 4.16 -1.11
C LYS A 301 9.07 3.66 -0.49
N VAL A 302 8.57 4.36 0.52
CA VAL A 302 7.34 3.99 1.24
C VAL A 302 6.21 4.90 0.77
N ILE A 303 5.18 4.32 0.14
CA ILE A 303 4.05 5.05 -0.44
C ILE A 303 2.74 4.65 0.24
N SER A 304 2.15 5.55 1.02
CA SER A 304 0.98 5.27 1.86
C SER A 304 -0.11 6.35 1.79
N GLY A 305 -1.35 5.94 2.09
CA GLY A 305 -2.47 6.85 2.28
C GLY A 305 -2.50 7.56 3.64
N ASP A 306 -1.60 7.20 4.56
CA ASP A 306 -1.56 7.76 5.92
C ASP A 306 -0.72 9.04 6.02
N ASN A 307 -0.75 9.70 7.17
CA ASN A 307 0.01 10.94 7.40
C ASN A 307 1.53 10.71 7.18
N PRO A 308 2.22 11.59 6.41
CA PRO A 308 3.67 11.47 6.16
C PRO A 308 4.52 11.31 7.43
N GLN A 309 4.17 11.98 8.53
CA GLN A 309 4.90 11.89 9.80
C GLN A 309 4.83 10.48 10.38
N THR A 310 3.64 9.90 10.45
CA THR A 310 3.42 8.53 10.95
C THR A 310 4.13 7.51 10.05
N VAL A 311 4.08 7.69 8.73
CA VAL A 311 4.78 6.81 7.79
C VAL A 311 6.29 6.90 7.97
N SER A 312 6.83 8.10 8.17
CA SER A 312 8.26 8.33 8.41
C SER A 312 8.74 7.69 9.71
N ALA A 313 7.97 7.84 10.78
CA ALA A 313 8.29 7.22 12.05
C ALA A 313 8.25 5.68 11.98
N LEU A 314 7.24 5.11 11.29
CA LEU A 314 7.19 3.67 11.04
C LEU A 314 8.36 3.20 10.17
N ALA A 315 8.72 3.97 9.14
CA ALA A 315 9.86 3.67 8.29
C ALA A 315 11.17 3.61 9.09
N LYS A 316 11.38 4.56 10.01
CA LYS A 316 12.51 4.54 10.95
C LYS A 316 12.51 3.31 11.85
N GLN A 317 11.34 2.94 12.40
CA GLN A 317 11.20 1.71 13.20
C GLN A 317 11.49 0.45 12.39
N ALA A 318 11.15 0.45 11.11
CA ALA A 318 11.44 -0.65 10.19
C ALA A 318 12.94 -0.77 9.85
N GLY A 319 13.78 0.22 10.21
CA GLY A 319 15.22 0.21 9.94
C GLY A 319 15.68 1.11 8.81
N LEU A 320 14.79 1.94 8.25
CA LEU A 320 15.21 2.97 7.30
C LEU A 320 15.99 4.06 8.05
N PRO A 321 16.96 4.72 7.37
CA PRO A 321 17.84 5.71 8.02
C PRO A 321 17.06 6.90 8.60
N GLY A 322 17.66 7.64 9.53
CA GLY A 322 16.96 8.67 10.31
C GLY A 322 16.62 9.96 9.56
N ASP A 323 17.27 10.21 8.42
CA ASP A 323 17.22 11.40 7.58
C ASP A 323 16.24 11.27 6.41
N LEU A 324 15.13 10.55 6.61
CA LEU A 324 14.09 10.40 5.58
C LEU A 324 13.43 11.73 5.28
N THR A 325 13.42 12.10 4.00
CA THR A 325 12.56 13.16 3.48
C THR A 325 11.17 12.60 3.16
N ALA A 326 10.16 13.38 3.53
CA ALA A 326 8.77 13.00 3.42
C ALA A 326 7.96 14.09 2.73
N VAL A 327 7.05 13.70 1.83
CA VAL A 327 6.16 14.62 1.11
C VAL A 327 4.73 14.09 1.14
N SER A 328 3.76 15.01 1.16
CA SER A 328 2.33 14.66 1.15
C SER A 328 1.73 14.69 -0.26
N GLY A 329 0.71 13.85 -0.49
CA GLY A 329 -0.07 13.86 -1.73
C GLY A 329 -0.68 15.22 -2.09
N PRO A 330 -1.25 15.98 -1.15
CA PRO A 330 -1.73 17.34 -1.42
C PRO A 330 -0.62 18.30 -1.89
N GLU A 331 0.58 18.24 -1.31
CA GLU A 331 1.71 19.06 -1.76
C GLU A 331 2.14 18.66 -3.18
N LEU A 332 2.30 17.35 -3.44
CA LEU A 332 2.64 16.84 -4.77
C LEU A 332 1.62 17.25 -5.84
N ALA A 333 0.34 17.38 -5.49
CA ALA A 333 -0.72 17.76 -6.44
C ALA A 333 -0.59 19.23 -6.91
N THR A 334 0.09 20.08 -6.14
CA THR A 334 0.32 21.49 -6.50
C THR A 334 1.60 21.73 -7.30
N MET A 335 2.45 20.72 -7.40
CA MET A 335 3.76 20.81 -8.05
C MET A 335 3.68 20.65 -9.57
N SER A 336 4.65 21.22 -10.27
CA SER A 336 4.86 20.96 -11.69
C SER A 336 5.33 19.51 -11.91
N GLN A 337 5.24 19.04 -13.16
CA GLN A 337 5.68 17.68 -13.50
C GLN A 337 7.18 17.44 -13.26
N ALA A 338 8.01 18.47 -13.44
CA ALA A 338 9.45 18.39 -13.17
C ALA A 338 9.75 18.30 -11.67
N GLU A 339 9.06 19.10 -10.86
CA GLU A 339 9.17 19.05 -9.39
C GLU A 339 8.67 17.70 -8.85
N PHE A 340 7.53 17.22 -9.34
CA PHE A 340 7.00 15.90 -8.98
C PHE A 340 8.02 14.80 -9.26
N ALA A 341 8.65 14.81 -10.43
CA ALA A 341 9.68 13.84 -10.80
C ALA A 341 10.93 13.94 -9.90
N SER A 342 11.34 15.15 -9.52
CA SER A 342 12.44 15.37 -8.58
C SER A 342 12.13 14.80 -7.19
N HIS A 343 10.95 15.11 -6.66
CA HIS A 343 10.47 14.58 -5.38
C HIS A 343 10.32 13.05 -5.42
N ALA A 344 9.78 12.50 -6.50
CA ALA A 344 9.70 11.05 -6.70
C ALA A 344 11.08 10.39 -6.58
N ALA A 345 12.14 11.02 -7.11
CA ALA A 345 13.50 10.50 -7.08
C ALA A 345 14.18 10.65 -5.71
N GLN A 346 14.05 11.82 -5.10
CA GLN A 346 14.77 12.20 -3.88
C GLN A 346 14.09 11.69 -2.62
N ASP A 347 12.76 11.75 -2.55
CA ASP A 347 12.04 11.44 -1.33
C ASP A 347 11.90 9.95 -1.06
N THR A 348 11.92 9.61 0.22
CA THR A 348 11.77 8.22 0.67
C THR A 348 10.34 7.93 1.10
N VAL A 349 9.65 8.91 1.69
CA VAL A 349 8.32 8.71 2.28
C VAL A 349 7.27 9.57 1.59
N PHE A 350 6.19 8.93 1.15
CA PHE A 350 5.07 9.58 0.51
C PHE A 350 3.80 9.26 1.30
N GLY A 351 3.22 10.27 1.94
CA GLY A 351 2.00 10.13 2.75
C GLY A 351 0.77 10.77 2.09
N ARG A 352 -0.44 10.37 2.51
CA ARG A 352 -1.72 10.83 1.96
C ARG A 352 -1.82 10.69 0.44
N ILE A 353 -1.22 9.63 -0.11
CA ILE A 353 -1.17 9.35 -1.55
C ILE A 353 -2.43 8.66 -2.02
N THR A 354 -3.05 9.18 -3.08
CA THR A 354 -4.17 8.52 -3.76
C THR A 354 -3.69 7.40 -4.69
N PRO A 355 -4.55 6.44 -5.09
CA PRO A 355 -4.17 5.40 -6.04
C PRO A 355 -3.59 5.95 -7.36
N GLN A 356 -4.18 7.04 -7.88
CA GLN A 356 -3.71 7.70 -9.11
C GLN A 356 -2.32 8.32 -8.93
N GLN A 357 -2.07 8.93 -7.77
CA GLN A 357 -0.76 9.49 -7.45
C GLN A 357 0.30 8.39 -7.24
N LYS A 358 -0.08 7.24 -6.69
CA LYS A 358 0.80 6.08 -6.53
C LYS A 358 1.28 5.56 -7.90
N GLU A 359 0.38 5.47 -8.87
CA GLU A 359 0.72 5.12 -10.26
C GLU A 359 1.66 6.16 -10.88
N ALA A 360 1.32 7.44 -10.78
CA ALA A 360 2.15 8.53 -11.30
C ALA A 360 3.57 8.57 -10.68
N LEU A 361 3.71 8.27 -9.38
CA LEU A 361 5.02 8.15 -8.71
C LEU A 361 5.85 7.01 -9.31
N VAL A 362 5.24 5.84 -9.53
CA VAL A 362 5.93 4.69 -10.13
C VAL A 362 6.33 4.98 -11.57
N ASP A 363 5.48 5.63 -12.36
CA ASP A 363 5.78 6.00 -13.74
C ASP A 363 6.88 7.08 -13.82
N ALA A 364 6.88 8.05 -12.91
CA ALA A 364 7.93 9.06 -12.82
C ALA A 364 9.31 8.43 -12.51
N LEU A 365 9.34 7.40 -11.65
CA LEU A 365 10.56 6.64 -11.36
C LEU A 365 11.03 5.87 -12.59
N ARG A 366 10.13 5.13 -13.26
CA ARG A 366 10.46 4.40 -14.50
C ARG A 366 10.98 5.33 -15.60
N GLY A 367 10.39 6.51 -15.74
CA GLY A 367 10.81 7.54 -16.71
C GLY A 367 12.25 8.04 -16.51
N GLN A 368 12.82 7.84 -15.32
CA GLN A 368 14.21 8.21 -15.00
C GLN A 368 15.19 7.03 -15.12
N GLY A 369 14.73 5.87 -15.58
CA GLY A 369 15.55 4.66 -15.71
C GLY A 369 15.71 3.86 -14.42
N ALA A 370 14.80 4.05 -13.45
CA ALA A 370 14.76 3.30 -12.19
C ALA A 370 14.01 1.97 -12.30
#